data_AF-A0A849QUZ8-F1
#
_entry.id   AF-A0A849QUZ8-F1
#
_cell.length_a   1.000
_cell.length_b   1.000
_cell.length_c   1.000
_cell.angle_alpha   90.00
_cell.angle_beta   90.00
_cell.angle_gamma   90.00
#
_symmetry.space_group_name_H-M   'P 1'
#
loop_
_entity.id
_entity.type
_entity.pdbx_description
1 polymer ?
#
loop_
_entity_poly.entity_id
_entity_poly.type
_entity_poly.pdbx_seq_one_letter_code
_entity_poly.pdbx_strand_id
1 'polypeptide(L)'
;MGNDLLLLEFEKYQKRFESPLAYKILKDLKHKIEFIEVRPESIKQCAKYIPHEEIVDIVHAATCLQTSAILISNDQHFNKLNESEVIEVWTISKAINTLVKTNK
;
A
#
# COMPACT_ATOMS: atom_id res chain seq x y z
N MET A 1 4.02 -1.47 6.62
CA MET A 1 4.38 -0.05 6.52
C MET A 1 3.26 0.70 5.84
N GLY A 2 3.14 2.00 6.08
CA GLY A 2 2.16 2.85 5.39
C GLY A 2 2.45 4.32 5.63
N ASN A 3 1.56 5.18 5.15
CA ASN A 3 1.64 6.62 5.33
C ASN A 3 0.25 7.18 5.67
N ASP A 4 0.18 8.48 5.94
CA ASP A 4 -1.06 9.12 6.38
C ASP A 4 -2.17 9.03 5.33
N LEU A 5 -1.86 9.07 4.03
CA LEU A 5 -2.86 8.90 2.97
C LEU A 5 -3.45 7.49 2.97
N LEU A 6 -2.65 6.46 3.25
CA LEU A 6 -3.16 5.09 3.42
C LEU A 6 -4.13 5.00 4.59
N LEU A 7 -3.79 5.67 5.69
CA LEU A 7 -4.64 5.67 6.87
C LEU A 7 -5.98 6.36 6.61
N LEU A 8 -5.97 7.49 5.90
CA LEU A 8 -7.19 8.20 5.51
C LEU A 8 -8.12 7.33 4.66
N GLU A 9 -7.59 6.55 3.71
CA GLU A 9 -8.38 5.60 2.94
C GLU A 9 -8.99 4.51 3.83
N PHE A 10 -8.22 3.94 4.76
CA PHE A 10 -8.79 2.96 5.71
C PHE A 10 -9.87 3.56 6.62
N GLU A 11 -9.72 4.81 7.06
CA GLU A 11 -10.73 5.52 7.83
C GLU A 11 -12.01 5.77 7.02
N LYS A 12 -11.88 6.12 5.75
CA LYS A 12 -13.00 6.25 4.82
C LYS A 12 -13.74 4.92 4.65
N TYR A 13 -13.04 3.80 4.49
CA TYR A 13 -13.68 2.48 4.42
C TYR A 13 -14.33 2.09 5.74
N GLN A 14 -13.67 2.32 6.88
CA GLN A 14 -14.26 2.06 8.19
C GLN A 14 -15.57 2.81 8.37
N LYS A 15 -15.61 4.11 8.01
CA LYS A 15 -16.82 4.93 8.03
C LYS A 15 -17.86 4.43 7.04
N ARG A 16 -17.47 3.99 5.84
CA ARG A 16 -18.42 3.49 4.82
C ARG A 16 -19.13 2.21 5.24
N PHE A 17 -18.44 1.29 5.92
CA PHE A 17 -19.01 0.00 6.31
C PHE A 17 -19.78 0.05 7.63
N GLU A 18 -19.53 1.05 8.48
CA GLU A 18 -20.22 1.28 9.77
C GLU A 18 -20.35 0.04 10.66
N SER A 19 -19.38 -0.90 10.59
CA SER A 19 -19.45 -2.16 11.33
C SER A 19 -18.44 -2.24 12.47
N PRO A 20 -18.79 -2.92 13.59
CA PRO A 20 -17.84 -3.17 14.68
C PRO A 20 -16.57 -3.91 14.22
N LEU A 21 -16.71 -4.78 13.22
CA LEU A 21 -15.58 -5.50 12.63
C LEU A 21 -14.64 -4.55 11.87
N ALA A 22 -15.18 -3.65 11.04
CA ALA A 22 -14.36 -2.67 10.33
C ALA A 22 -13.60 -1.74 11.30
N TYR A 23 -14.25 -1.32 12.39
CA TYR A 23 -13.60 -0.56 13.45
C TYR A 23 -12.46 -1.35 14.11
N LYS A 24 -12.70 -2.62 14.45
CA LYS A 24 -11.67 -3.49 15.04
C LYS A 24 -10.48 -3.69 14.10
N ILE A 25 -10.73 -3.96 12.81
CA ILE A 25 -9.67 -4.14 11.80
C ILE A 25 -8.82 -2.88 11.70
N LEU A 26 -9.44 -1.70 11.57
CA LEU A 26 -8.71 -0.44 11.51
C LEU A 26 -7.89 -0.19 12.77
N LYS A 27 -8.47 -0.46 13.96
CA LYS A 27 -7.76 -0.35 15.22
C LYS A 27 -6.53 -1.27 15.23
N ASP A 28 -6.68 -2.55 14.87
CA ASP A 28 -5.59 -3.52 14.86
C ASP A 28 -4.49 -3.14 13.84
N LEU A 29 -4.87 -2.61 12.67
CA LEU A 29 -3.93 -2.11 11.67
C LEU A 29 -3.13 -0.91 12.19
N LYS A 30 -3.78 0.07 12.83
CA LYS A 30 -3.11 1.26 13.41
C LYS A 30 -2.02 0.89 14.42
N HIS A 31 -2.19 -0.20 15.17
CA HIS A 31 -1.18 -0.65 16.15
C HIS A 31 -0.02 -1.42 15.50
N LYS A 32 -0.19 -1.92 14.27
CA LYS A 32 0.81 -2.74 13.57
C LYS A 32 1.55 -2.00 12.46
N ILE A 33 1.02 -0.85 12.04
CA ILE A 33 1.58 -0.11 10.93
C ILE A 33 2.75 0.75 11.43
N GLU A 34 3.89 0.61 10.77
CA GLU A 34 4.95 1.60 10.83
C GLU A 34 4.65 2.69 9.80
N PHE A 35 4.53 3.92 10.29
CA PHE A 35 4.27 5.10 9.46
C PHE A 35 5.58 5.68 8.91
N ILE A 36 5.60 5.88 7.60
CA ILE A 36 6.77 6.35 6.86
C ILE A 36 6.49 7.75 6.33
N GLU A 37 7.35 8.70 6.71
CA GLU A 37 7.42 9.99 6.03
C GLU A 37 8.15 9.81 4.70
N VAL A 38 7.41 9.98 3.60
CA VAL A 38 7.90 9.65 2.26
C VAL A 38 8.76 10.80 1.73
N ARG A 39 9.97 10.47 1.28
CA ARG A 39 10.90 11.44 0.71
C ARG A 39 10.41 11.96 -0.65
N PRO A 40 10.55 13.26 -0.93
CA PRO A 40 10.16 13.84 -2.22
C PRO A 40 10.81 13.15 -3.43
N GLU A 41 12.02 12.63 -3.28
CA GLU A 41 12.74 11.92 -4.34
C GLU A 41 12.04 10.62 -4.73
N SER A 42 11.57 9.85 -3.75
CA SER A 42 10.81 8.61 -3.98
C SER A 42 9.47 8.91 -4.65
N ILE A 43 8.78 9.98 -4.24
CA ILE A 43 7.55 10.46 -4.89
C ILE A 43 7.82 10.80 -6.37
N LYS A 44 8.86 11.60 -6.64
CA LYS A 44 9.25 11.98 -8.00
C LYS A 44 9.62 10.79 -8.88
N GLN A 45 10.19 9.73 -8.30
CA GLN A 45 10.51 8.51 -9.03
C GLN A 45 9.23 7.75 -9.42
N CYS A 46 8.30 7.53 -8.49
CA CYS A 46 7.05 6.82 -8.76
C CYS A 46 6.09 7.60 -9.67
N ALA A 47 6.04 8.94 -9.56
CA ALA A 47 5.18 9.81 -10.35
C ALA A 47 5.46 9.77 -11.87
N LYS A 48 6.56 9.15 -12.31
CA LYS A 48 6.85 8.93 -13.74
C LYS A 48 6.01 7.81 -14.36
N TYR A 49 5.42 6.95 -13.54
CA TYR A 49 4.75 5.72 -13.97
C TYR A 49 3.23 5.74 -13.75
N ILE A 50 2.76 6.59 -12.83
CA ILE A 50 1.36 6.70 -12.43
C ILE A 50 0.85 8.10 -12.82
N PRO A 51 -0.40 8.24 -13.32
CA PRO A 51 -1.01 9.55 -13.59
C PRO A 51 -0.99 10.48 -12.37
N HIS A 52 -0.81 11.79 -12.61
CA HIS A 52 -0.65 12.78 -11.52
C HIS A 52 -1.89 12.95 -10.66
N GLU A 53 -3.06 12.57 -11.17
CA GLU A 53 -4.34 12.59 -10.47
C GLU A 53 -4.39 11.52 -9.36
N GLU A 54 -3.63 10.43 -9.50
CA GLU A 54 -3.59 9.30 -8.58
C GLU A 54 -2.53 9.51 -7.48
N ILE A 55 -2.63 10.64 -6.77
CA ILE A 55 -1.65 11.07 -5.76
C ILE A 55 -1.47 10.00 -4.67
N VAL A 56 -2.57 9.36 -4.25
CA VAL A 56 -2.55 8.34 -3.19
C VAL A 56 -1.71 7.13 -3.63
N ASP A 57 -1.92 6.65 -4.85
CA ASP A 57 -1.17 5.52 -5.42
C ASP A 57 0.32 5.86 -5.60
N ILE A 58 0.63 7.08 -6.07
CA ILE A 58 2.01 7.57 -6.17
C ILE A 58 2.71 7.50 -4.80
N VAL A 59 2.06 8.01 -3.76
CA VAL A 59 2.65 8.08 -2.41
C VAL A 59 2.73 6.70 -1.75
N HIS A 60 1.77 5.80 -2.01
CA HIS A 60 1.85 4.39 -1.59
C HIS A 60 3.02 3.68 -2.26
N ALA A 61 3.16 3.79 -3.59
CA ALA A 61 4.28 3.21 -4.32
C ALA A 61 5.62 3.77 -3.84
N ALA A 62 5.70 5.09 -3.62
CA ALA A 62 6.90 5.74 -3.10
C ALA A 62 7.27 5.29 -1.68
N THR A 63 6.28 4.96 -0.86
CA THR A 63 6.50 4.34 0.46
C THR A 63 7.21 3.00 0.32
N CYS A 64 6.71 2.13 -0.56
CA CYS A 64 7.30 0.82 -0.83
C CYS A 64 8.71 0.92 -1.42
N LEU A 65 8.92 1.84 -2.36
CA LEU A 65 10.22 2.15 -2.95
C LEU A 65 11.23 2.59 -1.88
N GLN A 66 10.84 3.51 -1.00
CA GLN A 66 11.72 4.04 0.04
C GLN A 66 12.18 2.98 1.04
N THR A 67 11.32 2.02 1.33
CA THR A 67 11.55 1.01 2.37
C THR A 67 11.93 -0.37 1.83
N SER A 68 12.04 -0.50 0.50
CA SER A 68 12.22 -1.77 -0.19
C SER A 68 11.15 -2.81 0.19
N ALA A 69 9.94 -2.36 0.51
CA ALA A 69 8.82 -3.23 0.87
C ALA A 69 8.08 -3.71 -0.39
N ILE A 70 7.60 -4.95 -0.34
CA ILE A 70 6.72 -5.51 -1.37
C ILE A 70 5.33 -4.88 -1.24
N LEU A 71 4.82 -4.28 -2.31
CA LEU A 71 3.45 -3.80 -2.37
C LEU A 71 2.51 -4.98 -2.62
N ILE A 72 1.52 -5.18 -1.75
CA ILE A 72 0.48 -6.19 -1.97
C ILE A 72 -0.76 -5.50 -2.53
N SER A 73 -1.03 -5.68 -3.83
CA SER A 73 -2.18 -5.09 -4.51
C SER A 73 -2.58 -5.90 -5.74
N ASN A 74 -3.86 -5.83 -6.09
CA ASN A 74 -4.38 -6.32 -7.37
C ASN A 74 -4.68 -5.17 -8.35
N ASP A 75 -4.38 -3.93 -7.96
CA ASP A 75 -4.63 -2.75 -8.78
C ASP A 75 -3.62 -2.66 -9.94
N GLN A 76 -4.14 -2.44 -11.14
CA GLN A 76 -3.34 -2.35 -12.36
C GLN A 76 -2.54 -1.05 -12.45
N HIS A 77 -2.88 -0.03 -11.65
CA HIS A 77 -2.11 1.22 -11.57
C HIS A 77 -0.63 0.99 -11.25
N PHE A 78 -0.30 -0.11 -10.56
CA PHE A 78 1.07 -0.45 -10.17
C PHE A 78 1.82 -1.36 -11.16
N ASN A 79 1.17 -1.84 -12.23
CA ASN A 79 1.77 -2.81 -13.17
C ASN A 79 3.06 -2.27 -13.80
N LYS A 80 3.02 -1.03 -14.31
CA LYS A 80 4.19 -0.41 -14.96
C LYS A 80 5.39 -0.27 -14.02
N LEU A 81 5.14 0.00 -12.73
CA LEU A 81 6.19 0.10 -11.73
C LEU A 81 6.84 -1.26 -11.46
N ASN A 82 6.04 -2.33 -11.40
CA ASN A 82 6.51 -3.70 -11.22
C ASN A 82 7.29 -4.21 -12.44
N GLU A 83 6.75 -3.99 -13.64
CA GLU A 83 7.40 -4.36 -14.91
C GLU A 83 8.73 -3.62 -15.13
N SER A 84 8.83 -2.40 -14.61
CA SER A 84 10.05 -1.59 -14.66
C SER A 84 10.99 -1.81 -13.45
N GLU A 85 10.69 -2.79 -12.59
CA GLU A 85 11.46 -3.15 -11.40
C GLU A 85 11.71 -1.98 -10.42
N VAL A 86 10.84 -0.96 -10.43
CA VAL A 86 10.93 0.19 -9.52
C VAL A 86 10.52 -0.24 -8.11
N ILE A 87 9.47 -1.03 -8.01
CA ILE A 87 9.04 -1.71 -6.78
C ILE A 87 8.60 -3.13 -7.12
N GLU A 88 8.63 -4.01 -6.14
CA GLU A 88 8.03 -5.34 -6.28
C GLU A 88 6.55 -5.31 -5.87
N VAL A 89 5.68 -5.84 -6.73
CA VAL A 89 4.23 -5.90 -6.49
C VAL A 89 3.76 -7.35 -6.51
N TRP A 90 3.07 -7.77 -5.46
CA TRP A 90 2.43 -9.08 -5.35
C TRP A 90 0.92 -8.96 -5.38
N THR A 91 0.27 -9.86 -6.11
CA THR A 91 -1.17 -10.05 -5.97
C THR A 91 -1.51 -10.53 -4.57
N ILE A 92 -2.72 -10.24 -4.11
CA ILE A 92 -3.22 -10.71 -2.81
C ILE A 92 -3.15 -12.25 -2.75
N SER A 93 -3.52 -12.93 -3.83
CA SER A 93 -3.45 -14.39 -3.93
C SER A 93 -2.02 -14.92 -3.77
N LYS A 94 -1.02 -14.27 -4.40
CA LYS A 94 0.40 -14.62 -4.23
C LYS A 94 0.82 -14.42 -2.79
N ALA A 95 0.52 -13.26 -2.20
CA ALA A 95 0.87 -12.97 -0.81
C ALA A 95 0.28 -13.97 0.19
N ILE A 96 -0.99 -14.34 0.04
CA ILE A 96 -1.62 -15.35 0.91
C ILE A 96 -0.94 -16.71 0.76
N ASN A 97 -0.69 -17.15 -0.48
CA ASN A 97 -0.06 -18.44 -0.74
C ASN A 97 1.38 -18.50 -0.22
N THR A 98 2.12 -17.40 -0.25
CA THR A 98 3.53 -17.35 0.15
C THR A 98 3.73 -17.04 1.63
N LEU A 99 2.89 -16.19 2.24
CA LEU A 99 3.11 -15.69 3.61
C LEU A 99 2.24 -16.40 4.65
N VAL A 100 1.03 -16.81 4.29
CA VAL A 100 0.08 -17.39 5.24
C VAL A 100 0.13 -18.91 5.21
N LYS A 101 0.19 -19.51 4.01
CA LYS A 101 0.17 -20.98 3.88
C LYS A 101 1.48 -21.66 4.28
N THR A 102 2.59 -20.93 4.25
CA THR A 102 3.93 -21.43 4.64
C THR A 102 4.13 -21.46 6.16
N ASN A 103 3.22 -20.85 6.93
CA ASN A 103 3.21 -20.87 8.40
C ASN A 103 2.30 -21.99 8.95
N LYS A 104 2.16 -23.11 8.23
CA LYS A 104 1.49 -24.33 8.69
C LYS A 104 2.49 -25.45 8.90
#